data_AF-A0A7Y2GBG2-F1
#
_entry.id   AF-A0A7Y2GBG2-F1
#
_cell.length_a   1.000
_cell.length_b   1.000
_cell.length_c   1.000
_cell.angle_alpha   90.00
_cell.angle_beta   90.00
_cell.angle_gamma   90.00
#
_symmetry.space_group_name_H-M   'P 1'
#
loop_
_entity.id
_entity.type
_entity.pdbx_description
1 polymer ?
#
loop_
_entity_poly.entity_id
_entity_poly.type
_entity_poly.pdbx_seq_one_letter_code
_entity_poly.pdbx_strand_id
1 'polypeptide(L)'
;MGQQQLVLLVLATTIVGLAITTGIRAFGVNSARANADAMIQDALRIAMDAQAWKQKPQLLGGQGPKHAADPDKFKGATLAALGYPGVDDTYVNQNGRFSIKVTGNRLLVVGTNAMFDSQVEVVTCGLTDTDIVGEIVVLAGEKVGMTPGCPTNS
;
A
#
# COMPACT_ATOMS: atom_id res chain seq x y z
N MET A 1 -56.36 -19.72 -5.80
CA MET A 1 -55.46 -19.48 -6.97
C MET A 1 -54.67 -18.18 -6.84
N GLY A 2 -55.28 -17.03 -6.50
CA GLY A 2 -54.53 -15.75 -6.36
C GLY A 2 -53.50 -15.71 -5.21
N GLN A 3 -53.74 -16.38 -4.08
CA GLN A 3 -52.83 -16.33 -2.93
C GLN A 3 -51.48 -17.02 -3.15
N GLN A 4 -51.43 -18.14 -3.89
CA GLN A 4 -50.17 -18.83 -4.19
C GLN A 4 -49.34 -18.13 -5.26
N GLN A 5 -50.00 -17.49 -6.24
CA GLN A 5 -49.30 -16.72 -7.27
C GLN A 5 -48.67 -15.44 -6.70
N LEU A 6 -49.31 -14.80 -5.72
CA LEU A 6 -48.76 -13.63 -5.05
C LEU A 6 -47.49 -13.96 -4.25
N VAL A 7 -47.40 -15.14 -3.63
CA VAL A 7 -46.21 -15.56 -2.87
C VAL A 7 -44.99 -15.76 -3.77
N LEU A 8 -45.17 -16.35 -4.95
CA LEU A 8 -44.08 -16.55 -5.90
C LEU A 8 -43.53 -15.23 -6.45
N LEU A 9 -44.40 -14.26 -6.68
CA LEU A 9 -43.98 -12.93 -7.13
C LEU A 9 -43.15 -12.22 -6.06
N VAL A 10 -43.58 -12.25 -4.81
CA VAL A 10 -42.83 -11.65 -3.70
C VAL A 10 -41.46 -12.33 -3.56
N LEU A 11 -41.40 -13.65 -3.58
CA LEU A 11 -40.14 -14.39 -3.48
C LEU A 11 -39.16 -14.05 -4.62
N ALA A 12 -39.66 -13.89 -5.86
CA ALA A 12 -38.81 -13.48 -6.97
C ALA A 12 -38.23 -12.08 -6.76
N THR A 13 -39.05 -11.12 -6.30
CA THR A 13 -38.59 -9.74 -6.08
C THR A 13 -37.59 -9.60 -4.92
N THR A 14 -37.74 -10.39 -3.85
CA THR A 14 -36.79 -10.35 -2.72
C THR A 14 -35.43 -10.91 -3.11
N ILE A 15 -35.39 -11.98 -3.92
CA ILE A 15 -34.13 -12.54 -4.44
C ILE A 15 -33.41 -11.51 -5.32
N VAL A 16 -34.12 -10.86 -6.24
CA VAL A 16 -33.53 -9.83 -7.11
C VAL A 16 -33.03 -8.63 -6.30
N GLY A 17 -33.78 -8.19 -5.28
CA GLY A 17 -33.38 -7.11 -4.40
C GLY A 17 -32.04 -7.38 -3.69
N LEU A 18 -31.88 -8.59 -3.13
CA LEU A 18 -30.62 -8.99 -2.50
C LEU A 18 -29.47 -9.09 -3.51
N ALA A 19 -29.71 -9.70 -4.68
CA ALA A 19 -28.70 -9.88 -5.72
C ALA A 19 -28.11 -8.56 -6.25
N ILE A 20 -28.94 -7.52 -6.42
CA ILE A 20 -28.46 -6.21 -6.87
C ILE A 20 -27.52 -5.59 -5.81
N THR A 21 -27.91 -5.64 -4.54
CA THR A 21 -27.10 -5.03 -3.47
C THR A 21 -25.78 -5.76 -3.26
N THR A 22 -25.75 -7.09 -3.35
CA THR A 22 -24.51 -7.88 -3.26
C THR A 22 -23.64 -7.70 -4.48
N GLY A 23 -24.23 -7.60 -5.69
CA GLY A 23 -23.51 -7.31 -6.92
C GLY A 23 -22.78 -5.97 -6.86
N ILE A 24 -23.46 -4.89 -6.47
CA ILE A 24 -22.84 -3.55 -6.34
C ILE A 24 -21.68 -3.57 -5.33
N ARG A 25 -21.86 -4.23 -4.18
CA ARG A 25 -20.81 -4.36 -3.17
C ARG A 25 -19.58 -5.10 -3.71
N ALA A 26 -19.79 -6.21 -4.43
CA ALA A 26 -18.71 -6.98 -5.02
C ALA A 26 -17.91 -6.15 -6.04
N PHE A 27 -18.58 -5.35 -6.89
CA PHE A 27 -17.89 -4.43 -7.79
C PHE A 27 -17.04 -3.40 -7.05
N GLY A 28 -17.56 -2.79 -5.98
CA GLY A 28 -16.81 -1.82 -5.19
C GLY A 28 -15.54 -2.40 -4.56
N VAL A 29 -15.64 -3.59 -3.96
CA VAL A 29 -14.47 -4.28 -3.36
C VAL A 29 -13.44 -4.66 -4.42
N ASN A 30 -13.89 -5.12 -5.59
CA ASN A 30 -12.98 -5.46 -6.69
C ASN A 30 -12.22 -4.24 -7.22
N SER A 31 -12.89 -3.08 -7.35
CA SER A 31 -12.25 -1.82 -7.73
C SER A 31 -11.25 -1.35 -6.68
N ALA A 32 -11.61 -1.41 -5.40
CA ALA A 32 -10.72 -1.09 -4.29
C ALA A 32 -9.48 -2.01 -4.29
N ARG A 33 -9.67 -3.30 -4.60
CA ARG A 33 -8.58 -4.28 -4.65
C ARG A 33 -7.61 -3.99 -5.80
N ALA A 34 -8.12 -3.75 -7.00
CA ALA A 34 -7.28 -3.40 -8.14
C ALA A 34 -6.46 -2.12 -7.88
N ASN A 35 -7.05 -1.13 -7.22
CA ASN A 35 -6.33 0.07 -6.80
C ASN A 35 -5.26 -0.24 -5.73
N ALA A 36 -5.59 -1.03 -4.71
CA ALA A 36 -4.63 -1.43 -3.67
C ALA A 36 -3.45 -2.22 -4.24
N ASP A 37 -3.68 -3.11 -5.20
CA ASP A 37 -2.62 -3.87 -5.88
C ASP A 37 -1.70 -2.93 -6.69
N ALA A 38 -2.25 -1.92 -7.36
CA ALA A 38 -1.47 -0.89 -8.05
C ALA A 38 -0.66 -0.03 -7.06
N MET A 39 -1.27 0.35 -5.92
CA MET A 39 -0.57 1.08 -4.86
C MET A 39 0.58 0.29 -4.26
N ILE A 40 0.42 -1.03 -4.05
CA ILE A 40 1.52 -1.88 -3.57
C ILE A 40 2.69 -1.84 -4.55
N GLN A 41 2.43 -1.93 -5.85
CA GLN A 41 3.48 -1.89 -6.86
C GLN A 41 4.24 -0.57 -6.84
N ASP A 42 3.53 0.55 -6.68
CA ASP A 42 4.16 1.87 -6.53
C ASP A 42 4.98 1.97 -5.24
N ALA A 43 4.44 1.51 -4.11
CA ALA A 43 5.14 1.50 -2.83
C ALA A 43 6.39 0.60 -2.86
N LEU A 44 6.31 -0.55 -3.54
CA LEU A 44 7.43 -1.45 -3.76
C LEU A 44 8.52 -0.78 -4.61
N ARG A 45 8.14 -0.04 -5.64
CA ARG A 45 9.10 0.75 -6.44
C ARG A 45 9.83 1.79 -5.60
N ILE A 46 9.12 2.52 -4.75
CA ILE A 46 9.71 3.49 -3.81
C ILE A 46 10.67 2.79 -2.83
N ALA A 47 10.30 1.61 -2.32
CA ALA A 47 11.14 0.82 -1.43
C ALA A 47 12.45 0.35 -2.12
N MET A 48 12.36 -0.13 -3.37
CA MET A 48 13.54 -0.49 -4.16
C MET A 48 14.43 0.72 -4.46
N ASP A 49 13.84 1.87 -4.79
CA ASP A 49 14.59 3.12 -4.99
C ASP A 49 15.29 3.56 -3.70
N ALA A 50 14.67 3.32 -2.53
CA ALA A 50 15.30 3.58 -1.23
C ALA A 50 16.50 2.67 -0.97
N GLN A 51 16.44 1.38 -1.32
CA GLN A 51 17.60 0.47 -1.27
C GLN A 51 18.70 0.92 -2.23
N ALA A 52 18.34 1.26 -3.47
CA ALA A 52 19.29 1.74 -4.46
C ALA A 52 19.94 3.06 -4.03
N TRP A 53 19.17 4.00 -3.46
CA TRP A 53 19.68 5.26 -2.92
C TRP A 53 20.71 5.04 -1.80
N LYS A 54 20.48 4.02 -0.96
CA LYS A 54 21.41 3.64 0.10
C LYS A 54 22.73 3.09 -0.45
N GLN A 55 22.70 2.33 -1.55
CA GLN A 55 23.91 1.79 -2.19
C GLN A 55 24.66 2.82 -3.04
N LYS A 56 24.03 3.95 -3.40
CA LYS A 56 24.65 4.99 -4.22
C LYS A 56 25.67 5.82 -3.42
N PRO A 57 26.84 6.16 -4.01
CA PRO A 57 27.80 7.06 -3.40
C PRO A 57 27.25 8.49 -3.33
N GLN A 58 27.75 9.29 -2.37
CA GLN A 58 27.28 10.67 -2.14
C GLN A 58 27.38 11.56 -3.38
N LEU A 59 28.42 11.35 -4.20
CA LEU A 59 28.66 12.14 -5.41
C LEU A 59 27.50 12.00 -6.42
N LEU A 60 26.71 10.93 -6.32
CA LEU A 60 25.55 10.63 -7.16
C LEU A 60 24.21 10.83 -6.42
N GLY A 61 24.20 11.57 -5.31
CA GLY A 61 22.98 11.88 -4.56
C GLY A 61 22.49 10.77 -3.62
N GLY A 62 23.30 9.74 -3.37
CA GLY A 62 22.99 8.70 -2.38
C GLY A 62 23.20 9.14 -0.92
N GLN A 63 23.02 8.21 0.02
CA GLN A 63 23.05 8.46 1.47
C GLN A 63 24.30 9.21 1.96
N GLY A 64 25.46 8.87 1.38
CA GLY A 64 26.74 9.50 1.65
C GLY A 64 27.32 9.28 3.05
N PRO A 65 28.59 9.66 3.27
CA PRO A 65 29.34 9.43 4.49
C PRO A 65 28.74 10.11 5.74
N LYS A 66 27.98 11.21 5.58
CA LYS A 66 27.34 11.91 6.71
C LYS A 66 26.30 11.04 7.44
N HIS A 67 25.76 10.02 6.78
CA HIS A 67 24.84 9.05 7.38
C HIS A 67 25.42 7.62 7.42
N ALA A 68 26.68 7.44 7.01
CA ALA A 68 27.37 6.15 7.02
C ALA A 68 27.68 5.61 8.43
N ALA A 69 27.48 6.41 9.47
CA ALA A 69 27.67 5.98 10.87
C ALA A 69 26.70 4.86 11.29
N ASP A 70 25.57 4.70 10.59
CA ASP A 70 24.64 3.58 10.77
C ASP A 70 24.37 2.94 9.40
N PRO A 71 25.23 2.00 8.94
CA PRO A 71 25.06 1.33 7.64
C PRO A 71 23.75 0.53 7.54
N ASP A 72 23.08 0.28 8.65
CA ASP A 72 21.80 -0.44 8.71
C ASP A 72 20.57 0.48 8.73
N LYS A 73 20.75 1.81 8.68
CA LYS A 73 19.63 2.76 8.79
C LYS A 73 19.41 3.54 7.50
N PHE A 74 18.16 3.66 7.08
CA PHE A 74 17.72 4.56 6.00
C PHE A 74 17.68 6.03 6.44
N LYS A 75 18.57 6.44 7.35
CA LYS A 75 18.55 7.77 7.96
C LYS A 75 18.80 8.82 6.88
N GLY A 76 17.87 9.77 6.76
CA GLY A 76 17.91 10.82 5.73
C GLY A 76 17.19 10.46 4.42
N ALA A 77 16.64 9.25 4.28
CA ALA A 77 15.75 8.93 3.18
C ALA A 77 14.49 9.80 3.29
N THR A 78 14.33 10.70 2.33
CA THR A 78 13.14 11.53 2.11
C THR A 78 12.66 11.27 0.69
N LEU A 79 11.37 11.46 0.40
CA LEU A 79 10.86 11.25 -0.96
C LEU A 79 11.58 12.14 -1.98
N ALA A 80 11.94 13.36 -1.57
CA ALA A 80 12.75 14.27 -2.38
C ALA A 80 14.15 13.72 -2.68
N ALA A 81 14.83 13.11 -1.70
CA ALA A 81 16.14 12.48 -1.91
C ALA A 81 16.08 11.27 -2.86
N LEU A 82 14.92 10.60 -2.92
CA LEU A 82 14.65 9.51 -3.86
C LEU A 82 14.20 10.00 -5.25
N GLY A 83 14.05 11.31 -5.45
CA GLY A 83 13.65 11.90 -6.73
C GLY A 83 12.13 11.97 -6.96
N TYR A 84 11.33 11.76 -5.93
CA TYR A 84 9.87 11.88 -6.00
C TYR A 84 9.45 13.31 -5.66
N PRO A 85 8.87 14.07 -6.61
CA PRO A 85 8.39 15.42 -6.33
C PRO A 85 7.19 15.33 -5.39
N GLY A 86 7.37 15.76 -4.16
CA GLY A 86 6.36 15.76 -3.12
C GLY A 86 6.30 17.09 -2.37
N VAL A 87 5.12 17.40 -1.84
CA VAL A 87 4.90 18.52 -0.91
C VAL A 87 4.72 17.90 0.48
N ASP A 88 5.37 18.46 1.50
CA ASP A 88 5.31 17.98 2.89
C ASP A 88 5.67 16.49 3.04
N ASP A 89 6.76 16.06 2.40
CA ASP A 89 7.30 14.69 2.44
C ASP A 89 6.27 13.62 2.04
N THR A 90 5.39 13.99 1.11
CA THR A 90 4.35 13.14 0.58
C THR A 90 4.33 13.19 -0.95
N TYR A 91 4.33 12.01 -1.57
CA TYR A 91 4.22 11.84 -3.02
C TYR A 91 2.79 11.42 -3.36
N VAL A 92 2.18 12.04 -4.38
CA VAL A 92 0.81 11.72 -4.80
C VAL A 92 0.83 11.34 -6.28
N ASN A 93 0.17 10.24 -6.62
CA ASN A 93 -0.09 9.85 -8.00
C ASN A 93 -1.59 9.53 -8.19
N GLN A 94 -1.95 8.97 -9.34
CA GLN A 94 -3.35 8.59 -9.64
C GLN A 94 -3.86 7.43 -8.75
N ASN A 95 -2.95 6.61 -8.21
CA ASN A 95 -3.27 5.43 -7.42
C ASN A 95 -3.44 5.78 -5.94
N GLY A 96 -2.75 6.79 -5.42
CA GLY A 96 -2.87 7.22 -4.02
C GLY A 96 -1.79 8.19 -3.57
N ARG A 97 -1.72 8.36 -2.25
CA ARG A 97 -0.78 9.20 -1.51
C ARG A 97 0.23 8.33 -0.77
N PHE A 98 1.51 8.56 -0.99
CA PHE A 98 2.62 7.81 -0.42
C PHE A 98 3.47 8.68 0.51
N SER A 99 3.81 8.13 1.67
CA SER A 99 4.73 8.74 2.63
C SER A 99 5.77 7.71 3.05
N ILE A 100 6.94 8.15 3.48
CA ILE A 100 7.97 7.27 4.01
C ILE A 100 8.28 7.61 5.46
N LYS A 101 8.55 6.59 6.26
CA LYS A 101 8.89 6.73 7.67
C LYS A 101 10.02 5.79 8.02
N VAL A 102 11.12 6.34 8.53
CA VAL A 102 12.24 5.54 9.02
C VAL A 102 12.04 5.27 10.50
N THR A 103 11.94 3.99 10.89
CA THR A 103 11.77 3.59 12.29
C THR A 103 12.87 2.60 12.67
N GLY A 104 13.88 3.06 13.41
CA GLY A 104 15.05 2.23 13.73
C GLY A 104 15.85 1.89 12.46
N ASN A 105 15.99 0.59 12.16
CA ASN A 105 16.74 0.08 11.01
C ASN A 105 15.87 -0.24 9.79
N ARG A 106 14.57 0.08 9.83
CA ARG A 106 13.65 -0.14 8.71
C ARG A 106 13.09 1.14 8.16
N LEU A 107 12.82 1.13 6.85
CA LEU A 107 12.05 2.14 6.15
C LEU A 107 10.66 1.58 5.88
N LEU A 108 9.63 2.31 6.29
CA LEU A 108 8.22 1.99 6.06
C LEU A 108 7.68 2.97 5.02
N VAL A 109 7.26 2.47 3.88
CA VAL A 109 6.49 3.21 2.87
C VAL A 109 5.01 2.95 3.14
N VAL A 110 4.24 4.00 3.38
CA VAL A 110 2.80 3.93 3.59
C VAL A 110 2.10 4.59 2.40
N GLY A 111 1.33 3.81 1.66
CA GLY A 111 0.42 4.28 0.62
C GLY A 111 -1.01 4.32 1.14
N THR A 112 -1.74 5.42 0.94
CA THR A 112 -3.14 5.59 1.32
C THR A 112 -3.97 6.11 0.16
N ASN A 113 -5.19 5.61 0.00
CA ASN A 113 -6.16 6.12 -0.94
C ASN A 113 -7.47 6.42 -0.22
N ALA A 114 -7.79 7.72 -0.09
CA ALA A 114 -8.98 8.19 0.61
C ALA A 114 -10.29 7.91 -0.15
N MET A 115 -10.24 7.67 -1.47
CA MET A 115 -11.44 7.37 -2.27
C MET A 115 -11.92 5.93 -2.04
N PHE A 116 -10.99 4.99 -1.88
CA PHE A 116 -11.28 3.58 -1.63
C PHE A 116 -11.07 3.15 -0.17
N ASP A 117 -10.69 4.06 0.72
CA ASP A 117 -10.34 3.79 2.12
C ASP A 117 -9.37 2.59 2.24
N SER A 118 -8.36 2.58 1.37
CA SER A 118 -7.36 1.52 1.26
C SER A 118 -6.00 2.02 1.73
N GLN A 119 -5.25 1.16 2.42
CA GLN A 119 -3.91 1.43 2.91
C GLN A 119 -3.00 0.24 2.62
N VAL A 120 -1.82 0.55 2.09
CA VAL A 120 -0.77 -0.41 1.79
C VAL A 120 0.49 -0.01 2.53
N GLU A 121 1.23 -0.99 3.03
CA GLU A 121 2.46 -0.77 3.75
C GLU A 121 3.56 -1.65 3.19
N VAL A 122 4.70 -1.04 2.85
CA VAL A 122 5.89 -1.75 2.40
C VAL A 122 7.02 -1.44 3.35
N VAL A 123 7.60 -2.47 3.94
CA VAL A 123 8.69 -2.38 4.89
C VAL A 123 9.97 -2.88 4.23
N THR A 124 11.01 -2.07 4.34
CA THR A 124 12.37 -2.37 3.88
C THR A 124 13.30 -2.43 5.08
N CYS A 125 13.90 -3.59 5.34
CA CYS A 125 14.75 -3.81 6.51
C CYS A 125 16.25 -3.96 6.20
N GLY A 126 16.60 -4.06 4.92
CA GLY A 126 17.96 -4.35 4.48
C GLY A 126 18.18 -3.94 3.04
N LEU A 127 19.21 -4.54 2.41
CA LEU A 127 19.70 -4.17 1.09
C LEU A 127 19.47 -5.24 0.03
N THR A 128 18.85 -6.36 0.41
CA THR A 128 18.53 -7.46 -0.49
C THR A 128 17.04 -7.45 -0.84
N ASP A 129 16.67 -8.11 -1.93
CA ASP A 129 15.28 -8.20 -2.39
C ASP A 129 14.38 -8.91 -1.35
N THR A 130 14.94 -9.84 -0.57
CA THR A 130 14.19 -10.53 0.49
C THR A 130 13.90 -9.64 1.68
N ASP A 131 14.57 -8.49 1.81
CA ASP A 131 14.36 -7.54 2.91
C ASP A 131 13.23 -6.53 2.63
N ILE A 132 12.55 -6.63 1.48
CA ILE A 132 11.36 -5.84 1.17
C ILE A 132 10.12 -6.72 1.29
N VAL A 133 9.20 -6.31 2.16
CA VAL A 133 7.92 -6.99 2.37
C VAL A 133 6.79 -5.98 2.26
N GLY A 134 5.86 -6.23 1.34
CA GLY A 134 4.67 -5.41 1.14
C GLY A 134 3.39 -6.13 1.55
N GLU A 135 2.48 -5.42 2.21
CA GLU A 135 1.18 -5.95 2.63
C GLU A 135 0.08 -4.90 2.44
N ILE A 136 -1.13 -5.36 2.08
CA ILE A 136 -2.33 -4.53 2.12
C ILE A 136 -2.83 -4.57 3.56
N VAL A 137 -2.81 -3.44 4.26
CA VAL A 137 -3.23 -3.36 5.67
C VAL A 137 -4.72 -3.10 5.77
N VAL A 138 -5.24 -2.21 4.91
CA VAL A 138 -6.66 -1.86 4.86
C VAL A 138 -7.14 -1.93 3.42
N LEU A 139 -8.31 -2.53 3.22
CA LEU A 139 -8.99 -2.61 1.93
C LEU A 139 -10.45 -2.23 2.11
N ALA A 140 -10.91 -1.19 1.40
CA ALA A 140 -12.31 -0.74 1.48
C ALA A 140 -12.79 -0.45 2.92
N GLY A 141 -11.91 0.10 3.76
CA GLY A 141 -12.18 0.42 5.17
C GLY A 141 -12.11 -0.77 6.14
N GLU A 142 -11.85 -1.99 5.65
CA GLU A 142 -11.66 -3.18 6.47
C GLU A 142 -10.18 -3.49 6.65
N LYS A 143 -9.76 -3.78 7.89
CA LYS A 143 -8.40 -4.27 8.15
C LYS A 143 -8.27 -5.69 7.65
N VAL A 144 -7.46 -5.88 6.60
CA VAL A 144 -7.23 -7.19 5.96
C VAL A 144 -5.84 -7.75 6.23
N GLY A 145 -4.94 -6.92 6.74
CA GLY A 145 -3.55 -7.29 7.00
C GLY A 145 -2.96 -6.57 8.21
N MET A 146 -1.72 -6.89 8.52
CA MET A 146 -0.92 -6.26 9.57
C MET A 146 0.25 -5.49 8.95
N THR A 147 0.85 -4.57 9.69
CA THR A 147 2.08 -3.92 9.25
C THR A 147 3.18 -4.99 9.12
N PRO A 148 3.83 -5.14 7.96
CA PRO A 148 4.79 -6.20 7.76
C PRO A 148 6.00 -6.07 8.68
N GLY A 149 6.41 -7.20 9.26
CA GLY A 149 7.64 -7.31 10.03
C GLY A 149 8.87 -7.36 9.12
N CYS A 150 10.05 -7.15 9.71
CA CYS A 150 11.28 -7.50 9.00
C CYS A 150 11.35 -9.02 8.88
N PRO A 151 11.69 -9.57 7.70
CA PRO A 151 11.93 -11.00 7.57
C PRO A 151 13.14 -11.34 8.45
N THR A 152 12.95 -12.26 9.39
CA THR A 152 14.05 -12.80 10.18
C THR A 152 14.81 -13.78 9.27
N ASN A 153 15.76 -13.26 8.49
CA ASN A 153 16.73 -14.11 7.81
C ASN A 153 17.57 -14.82 8.90
N SER A 154 17.22 -16.06 9.18
CA SER A 154 18.07 -17.02 9.92
C SER A 154 19.00 -17.73 8.96
#